data_AF-A0A5S3PW51-F1
#
_entry.id   AF-A0A5S3PW51-F1
#
_cell.length_a   1.000
_cell.length_b   1.000
_cell.length_c   1.000
_cell.angle_alpha   90.00
_cell.angle_beta   90.00
_cell.angle_gamma   90.00
#
_symmetry.space_group_name_H-M   'P 1'
#
loop_
_entity.id
_entity.type
_entity.pdbx_description
1 polymer ?
#
loop_
_entity_poly.entity_id
_entity_poly.type
_entity_poly.pdbx_seq_one_letter_code
_entity_poly.pdbx_strand_id
1 'polypeptide(L)'
;MIKSIVFLFLIMNNPIEGFLGLNISELPYPAIEMDSEEGIKTYVVSDQEMVFLFKEVSLIIIETDNKGIIKSISTDFKEIIDEDYYKDLVDKLGKPDQIKKMSAIINEDSEVLDSGNTAISTTGYLEECQFVDKPMFIKWNKLDKDIVFSIFHDQGNTHLTINSSE
;
A
#
# COMPACT_ATOMS: atom_id res chain seq x y z
N MET A 1 -28.07 -41.60 -3.90
CA MET A 1 -27.01 -41.11 -4.80
C MET A 1 -26.74 -39.67 -4.42
N ILE A 2 -25.81 -39.44 -3.48
CA ILE A 2 -25.51 -38.12 -2.93
C ILE A 2 -24.45 -37.50 -3.85
N LYS A 3 -24.79 -36.40 -4.53
CA LYS A 3 -23.82 -35.57 -5.25
C LYS A 3 -22.98 -34.86 -4.18
N SER A 4 -21.81 -35.39 -3.87
CA SER A 4 -20.78 -34.63 -3.16
C SER A 4 -20.35 -33.48 -4.07
N ILE A 5 -20.81 -32.28 -3.74
CA ILE A 5 -20.23 -31.04 -4.24
C ILE A 5 -18.91 -30.88 -3.49
N VAL A 6 -17.82 -31.24 -4.16
CA VAL A 6 -16.48 -30.92 -3.71
C VAL A 6 -16.31 -29.42 -3.96
N PHE A 7 -16.51 -28.60 -2.93
CA PHE A 7 -15.98 -27.24 -2.91
C PHE A 7 -14.46 -27.37 -2.81
N LEU A 8 -13.80 -27.38 -3.95
CA LEU A 8 -12.36 -27.27 -4.04
C LEU A 8 -12.01 -25.82 -3.67
N PHE A 9 -11.77 -25.56 -2.39
CA PHE A 9 -11.04 -24.37 -1.97
C PHE A 9 -9.62 -24.53 -2.52
N LEU A 10 -9.40 -24.05 -3.74
CA LEU A 10 -8.07 -23.66 -4.17
C LEU A 10 -7.68 -22.52 -3.22
N ILE A 11 -6.98 -22.85 -2.14
CA ILE A 11 -6.18 -21.88 -1.41
C ILE A 11 -5.02 -21.54 -2.36
N MET A 12 -5.33 -20.73 -3.37
CA MET A 12 -4.29 -20.07 -4.14
C MET A 12 -3.63 -19.13 -3.15
N ASN A 13 -2.31 -19.23 -2.99
CA ASN A 13 -1.47 -18.15 -2.46
C ASN A 13 -1.55 -16.97 -3.44
N ASN A 14 -2.73 -16.38 -3.59
CA ASN A 14 -2.90 -15.15 -4.31
C ASN A 14 -2.25 -14.08 -3.43
N PRO A 15 -1.28 -13.34 -3.97
CA PRO A 15 -0.68 -12.26 -3.21
C PRO A 15 -1.77 -11.22 -2.93
N ILE A 16 -1.71 -10.53 -1.79
CA ILE A 16 -2.89 -9.85 -1.27
C ILE A 16 -3.40 -8.72 -2.20
N GLU A 17 -2.55 -8.19 -3.07
CA GLU A 17 -2.93 -7.25 -4.15
C GLU A 17 -3.97 -7.81 -5.14
N GLY A 18 -4.15 -9.13 -5.18
CA GLY A 18 -5.14 -9.82 -5.99
C GLY A 18 -6.58 -9.63 -5.50
N PHE A 19 -6.79 -9.16 -4.26
CA PHE A 19 -8.12 -8.96 -3.69
C PHE A 19 -8.74 -7.60 -3.98
N LEU A 20 -8.00 -6.70 -4.63
CA LEU A 20 -8.53 -5.40 -5.05
C LEU A 20 -9.78 -5.58 -5.94
N GLY A 21 -10.86 -4.87 -5.62
CA GLY A 21 -12.14 -4.96 -6.32
C GLY A 21 -13.04 -6.12 -5.88
N LEU A 22 -12.58 -7.02 -5.00
CA LEU A 22 -13.40 -8.07 -4.40
C LEU A 22 -14.10 -7.57 -3.14
N ASN A 23 -15.09 -8.32 -2.66
CA ASN A 23 -15.71 -8.02 -1.38
C ASN A 23 -14.79 -8.43 -0.22
N ILE A 24 -14.74 -7.63 0.87
CA ILE A 24 -13.93 -7.92 2.07
C ILE A 24 -14.21 -9.31 2.66
N SER A 25 -15.45 -9.81 2.53
CA SER A 25 -15.82 -11.15 3.00
C SER A 25 -15.19 -12.31 2.21
N GLU A 26 -14.55 -12.02 1.07
CA GLU A 26 -13.84 -13.00 0.25
C GLU A 26 -12.38 -13.17 0.66
N LEU A 27 -11.87 -12.34 1.59
CA LEU A 27 -10.51 -12.49 2.10
C LEU A 27 -10.36 -13.81 2.87
N PRO A 28 -9.31 -14.59 2.60
CA PRO A 28 -9.01 -15.82 3.34
C PRO A 28 -8.35 -15.52 4.70
N TYR A 29 -8.23 -14.24 5.06
CA TYR A 29 -7.58 -13.77 6.28
C TYR A 29 -8.59 -13.10 7.21
N PRO A 30 -8.43 -13.22 8.53
CA PRO A 30 -9.24 -12.47 9.47
C PRO A 30 -8.94 -10.97 9.33
N ALA A 31 -9.96 -10.20 8.97
CA ALA A 31 -9.90 -8.74 8.87
C ALA A 31 -10.68 -8.11 10.03
N ILE A 32 -10.03 -7.20 10.76
CA ILE A 32 -10.63 -6.49 11.90
C ILE A 32 -10.96 -5.07 11.47
N GLU A 33 -12.24 -4.69 11.50
CA GLU A 33 -12.68 -3.33 11.23
C GLU A 33 -12.13 -2.38 12.30
N MET A 34 -11.53 -1.27 11.87
CA MET A 34 -11.04 -0.18 12.72
C MET A 34 -11.94 1.05 12.59
N ASP A 35 -11.61 2.12 13.31
CA ASP A 35 -12.28 3.41 13.18
C ASP A 35 -12.32 3.80 11.69
N SER A 36 -13.53 4.08 11.22
CA SER A 36 -13.87 4.24 9.81
C SER A 36 -14.53 5.60 9.61
N GLU A 37 -14.21 6.27 8.50
CA GLU A 37 -14.84 7.54 8.14
C GLU A 37 -16.17 7.30 7.40
N GLU A 38 -17.00 8.34 7.24
CA GLU A 38 -18.26 8.20 6.52
C GLU A 38 -18.00 7.83 5.06
N GLY A 39 -18.41 6.62 4.68
CA GLY A 39 -18.31 6.11 3.31
C GLY A 39 -17.08 5.27 2.99
N ILE A 40 -16.09 5.21 3.90
CA ILE A 40 -14.90 4.36 3.77
C ILE A 40 -14.77 3.52 5.03
N LYS A 41 -14.68 2.19 4.86
CA LYS A 41 -14.38 1.29 5.98
C LYS A 41 -12.95 0.81 5.93
N THR A 42 -12.28 0.84 7.07
CA THR A 42 -10.88 0.44 7.21
C THR A 42 -10.78 -0.85 7.99
N TYR A 43 -10.01 -1.79 7.46
CA TYR A 43 -9.75 -3.09 8.05
C TYR A 43 -8.25 -3.30 8.22
N VAL A 44 -7.87 -3.98 9.29
CA VAL A 44 -6.50 -4.47 9.50
C VAL A 44 -6.49 -5.98 9.41
N VAL A 45 -5.56 -6.48 8.59
CA VAL A 45 -5.16 -7.88 8.58
C VAL A 45 -3.77 -7.95 9.19
N SER A 46 -3.62 -8.75 10.24
CA SER A 46 -2.34 -9.01 10.89
C SER A 46 -2.13 -10.52 10.99
N ASP A 47 -1.11 -10.99 10.31
CA ASP A 47 -0.64 -12.38 10.35
C ASP A 47 0.88 -12.37 10.17
N GLN A 48 1.56 -13.41 10.66
CA GLN A 48 3.02 -13.43 10.75
C GLN A 48 3.73 -13.75 9.43
N GLU A 49 3.02 -14.14 8.37
CA GLU A 49 3.62 -14.64 7.13
C GLU A 49 2.89 -14.16 5.85
N MET A 50 2.50 -12.89 5.80
CA MET A 50 1.95 -12.32 4.55
C MET A 50 3.09 -11.80 3.67
N VAL A 51 3.02 -12.09 2.37
CA VAL A 51 3.93 -11.54 1.37
C VAL A 51 3.17 -10.54 0.51
N PHE A 52 3.73 -9.34 0.38
CA PHE A 52 3.21 -8.28 -0.47
C PHE A 52 4.32 -7.74 -1.37
N LEU A 53 4.11 -7.84 -2.69
CA LEU A 53 5.12 -7.51 -3.70
C LEU A 53 6.53 -8.02 -3.37
N PHE A 54 6.65 -9.31 -3.03
CA PHE A 54 7.93 -10.02 -2.74
C PHE A 54 8.57 -9.73 -1.39
N LYS A 55 8.00 -8.88 -0.53
CA LYS A 55 8.46 -8.70 0.85
C LYS A 55 7.45 -9.22 1.86
N GLU A 56 7.95 -9.81 2.93
CA GLU A 56 7.14 -10.17 4.09
C GLU A 56 6.67 -8.90 4.82
N VAL A 57 5.40 -8.89 5.22
CA VAL A 57 4.77 -7.77 5.91
C VAL A 57 3.98 -8.28 7.11
N SER A 58 4.07 -7.54 8.21
CA SER A 58 3.40 -7.91 9.47
C SER A 58 1.97 -7.38 9.58
N LEU A 59 1.61 -6.41 8.73
CA LEU A 59 0.35 -5.70 8.83
C LEU A 59 -0.07 -5.19 7.46
N ILE A 60 -1.34 -5.40 7.10
CA ILE A 60 -1.94 -4.88 5.88
C ILE A 60 -3.22 -4.14 6.26
N ILE A 61 -3.36 -2.93 5.71
CA ILE A 61 -4.52 -2.07 5.87
C ILE A 61 -5.33 -2.18 4.58
N ILE A 62 -6.64 -2.38 4.72
CA ILE A 62 -7.56 -2.54 3.61
C ILE A 62 -8.67 -1.52 3.75
N GLU A 63 -8.90 -0.73 2.71
CA GLU A 63 -10.03 0.21 2.67
C GLU A 63 -11.08 -0.28 1.68
N THR A 64 -12.34 -0.13 2.08
CA THR A 64 -13.48 -0.53 1.25
C THR A 64 -14.52 0.58 1.12
N ASP A 65 -15.31 0.51 0.04
CA ASP A 65 -16.51 1.33 -0.07
C ASP A 65 -17.64 0.84 0.86
N ASN A 66 -18.77 1.55 0.86
CA ASN A 66 -19.93 1.20 1.69
C ASN A 66 -20.59 -0.16 1.35
N LYS A 67 -20.24 -0.79 0.21
CA LYS A 67 -20.68 -2.13 -0.17
C LYS A 67 -19.66 -3.21 0.25
N GLY A 68 -18.57 -2.81 0.89
CA GLY A 68 -17.48 -3.69 1.30
C GLY A 68 -16.59 -4.11 0.14
N ILE A 69 -16.59 -3.36 -0.98
CA ILE A 69 -15.68 -3.63 -2.10
C ILE A 69 -14.33 -3.00 -1.80
N ILE A 70 -13.26 -3.79 -1.87
CA ILE A 70 -11.89 -3.36 -1.60
C ILE A 70 -11.43 -2.36 -2.66
N LYS A 71 -11.08 -1.15 -2.21
CA LYS A 71 -10.62 -0.03 -3.03
C LYS A 71 -9.13 0.24 -2.87
N SER A 72 -8.59 -0.03 -1.69
CA SER A 72 -7.18 0.17 -1.38
C SER A 72 -6.65 -0.96 -0.52
N ILE A 73 -5.40 -1.34 -0.76
CA ILE A 73 -4.62 -2.24 0.08
C ILE A 73 -3.27 -1.58 0.31
N SER A 74 -2.87 -1.40 1.56
CA SER A 74 -1.62 -0.75 1.92
C SER A 74 -0.87 -1.43 3.05
N THR A 75 0.42 -1.15 3.15
CA THR A 75 1.30 -1.69 4.18
C THR A 75 2.51 -0.79 4.39
N ASP A 76 3.15 -0.94 5.56
CA ASP A 76 4.39 -0.27 5.90
C ASP A 76 5.55 -1.26 5.96
N PHE A 77 6.63 -0.96 5.24
CA PHE A 77 7.92 -1.60 5.41
C PHE A 77 8.75 -0.83 6.42
N LYS A 78 9.35 -1.53 7.39
CA LYS A 78 10.33 -0.97 8.33
C LYS A 78 11.72 -0.80 7.71
N GLU A 79 11.77 -0.58 6.41
CA GLU A 79 12.99 -0.41 5.63
C GLU A 79 12.71 0.54 4.46
N ILE A 80 13.76 1.25 4.03
CA ILE A 80 13.75 1.97 2.75
C ILE A 80 13.99 0.96 1.64
N ILE A 81 13.23 1.05 0.54
CA ILE A 81 13.48 0.26 -0.67
C ILE A 81 14.94 0.47 -1.11
N ASP A 82 15.70 -0.61 -1.21
CA ASP A 82 17.06 -0.57 -1.74
C ASP A 82 17.08 -0.78 -3.27
N GLU A 83 18.27 -0.69 -3.85
CA GLU A 83 18.44 -0.79 -5.30
C GLU A 83 18.08 -2.18 -5.85
N ASP A 84 18.33 -3.24 -5.09
CA ASP A 84 18.05 -4.61 -5.52
C ASP A 84 16.54 -4.88 -5.51
N TYR A 85 15.84 -4.48 -4.45
CA TYR A 85 14.39 -4.56 -4.38
C TYR A 85 13.72 -3.67 -5.43
N TYR A 86 14.26 -2.47 -5.69
CA TYR A 86 13.78 -1.62 -6.79
C TYR A 86 13.92 -2.30 -8.17
N LYS A 87 15.04 -2.99 -8.42
CA LYS A 87 15.22 -3.77 -9.66
C LYS A 87 14.20 -4.89 -9.77
N ASP A 88 13.96 -5.64 -8.69
CA ASP A 88 12.95 -6.70 -8.67
C ASP A 88 11.54 -6.17 -8.99
N LEU A 89 11.20 -5.00 -8.44
CA LEU A 89 9.96 -4.30 -8.76
C LEU A 89 9.89 -3.89 -10.24
N VAL A 90 10.97 -3.35 -10.80
CA VAL A 90 11.02 -2.97 -12.22
C VAL A 90 10.94 -4.19 -13.14
N ASP A 91 11.57 -5.29 -12.78
CA ASP A 91 11.53 -6.54 -13.55
C ASP A 91 10.12 -7.15 -13.55
N LYS A 92 9.39 -7.03 -12.43
CA LYS A 92 8.01 -7.53 -12.34
C LYS A 92 6.96 -6.59 -12.92
N LEU A 93 7.03 -5.32 -12.57
CA LEU A 93 5.99 -4.32 -12.84
C LEU A 93 6.32 -3.48 -14.09
N GLY A 94 7.53 -3.61 -14.66
CA GLY A 94 8.04 -2.71 -15.68
C GLY A 94 8.56 -1.39 -15.09
N LYS A 95 8.95 -0.44 -15.94
CA LYS A 95 9.40 0.87 -15.47
C LYS A 95 8.26 1.64 -14.80
N PRO A 96 8.52 2.39 -13.71
CA PRO A 96 7.54 3.28 -13.12
C PRO A 96 7.18 4.40 -14.08
N ASP A 97 5.95 4.89 -13.96
CA ASP A 97 5.44 6.03 -14.71
C ASP A 97 5.96 7.36 -14.13
N GLN A 98 6.19 7.40 -12.81
CA GLN A 98 6.70 8.57 -12.10
C GLN A 98 7.68 8.16 -11.01
N ILE A 99 8.78 8.91 -10.91
CA ILE A 99 9.73 8.84 -9.80
C ILE A 99 9.98 10.27 -9.37
N LYS A 100 9.52 10.66 -8.18
CA LYS A 100 9.54 12.06 -7.75
C LYS A 100 10.24 12.27 -6.44
N LYS A 101 10.90 13.41 -6.32
CA LYS A 101 11.44 13.95 -5.07
C LYS A 101 10.97 15.39 -4.86
N MET A 102 11.03 15.85 -3.62
CA MET A 102 10.80 17.26 -3.32
C MET A 102 11.94 18.10 -3.90
N SER A 103 11.60 19.10 -4.72
CA SER A 103 12.57 20.05 -5.28
C SER A 103 12.66 21.33 -4.46
N ALA A 104 11.53 21.78 -3.89
CA ALA A 104 11.48 22.97 -3.06
C ALA A 104 10.30 22.92 -2.08
N ILE A 105 10.53 23.37 -0.85
CA ILE A 105 9.48 23.55 0.16
C ILE A 105 8.87 24.94 -0.01
N ILE A 106 7.54 25.00 -0.07
CA ILE A 106 6.75 26.24 -0.16
C ILE A 106 6.30 26.65 1.24
N ASN A 107 5.80 25.69 2.03
CA ASN A 107 5.37 25.91 3.40
C ASN A 107 5.73 24.72 4.28
N GLU A 108 6.00 25.01 5.55
CA GLU A 108 6.20 24.02 6.59
C GLU A 108 5.46 24.49 7.84
N ASP A 109 4.49 23.70 8.27
CA ASP A 109 3.72 23.94 9.50
C ASP A 109 4.05 22.84 10.50
N SER A 110 4.09 23.21 11.78
CA SER A 110 4.29 22.24 12.87
C SER A 110 3.25 22.40 13.95
N GLU A 111 2.69 21.28 14.41
CA GLU A 111 1.73 21.22 15.51
C GLU A 111 2.24 20.27 16.59
N VAL A 112 2.14 20.66 17.86
CA VAL A 112 2.39 19.75 18.98
C VAL A 112 1.08 19.07 19.35
N LEU A 113 1.03 17.76 19.17
CA LEU A 113 -0.12 16.92 19.50
C LEU A 113 -0.24 16.75 21.02
N ASP A 114 -1.43 16.38 21.48
CA ASP A 114 -1.71 16.08 22.89
C ASP A 114 -0.82 14.97 23.47
N SER A 115 -0.28 14.12 22.61
CA SER A 115 0.69 13.06 22.96
C SER A 115 2.10 13.57 23.24
N GLY A 116 2.36 14.87 23.03
CA GLY A 116 3.68 15.49 23.11
C GLY A 116 4.54 15.34 21.85
N ASN A 117 4.04 14.63 20.83
CA ASN A 117 4.68 14.51 19.53
C ASN A 117 4.49 15.77 18.69
N THR A 118 5.47 16.12 17.85
CA THR A 118 5.33 17.20 16.87
C THR A 118 4.97 16.62 15.50
N ALA A 119 3.79 16.98 15.00
CA ALA A 119 3.41 16.76 13.62
C ALA A 119 4.00 17.87 12.76
N ILE A 120 4.62 17.51 11.64
CA ILE A 120 5.14 18.46 10.65
C ILE A 120 4.41 18.21 9.34
N SER A 121 3.87 19.27 8.75
CA SER A 121 3.23 19.26 7.44
C SER A 121 4.05 20.11 6.48
N THR A 122 4.47 19.52 5.37
CA THR A 122 5.27 20.19 4.36
C THR A 122 4.51 20.24 3.04
N THR A 123 4.34 21.45 2.49
CA THR A 123 3.85 21.65 1.12
C THR A 123 5.02 22.09 0.25
N GLY A 124 5.18 21.48 -0.92
CA GLY A 124 6.27 21.82 -1.82
C GLY A 124 6.06 21.36 -3.25
N TYR A 125 7.04 21.65 -4.08
CA TYR A 125 7.08 21.21 -5.48
C TYR A 125 7.76 19.85 -5.58
N LEU A 126 7.18 18.98 -6.41
CA LEU A 126 7.79 17.73 -6.80
C LEU A 126 8.44 17.87 -8.17
N GLU A 127 9.60 17.26 -8.34
CA GLU A 127 10.26 17.10 -9.63
C GLU A 127 10.51 15.62 -9.94
N GLU A 128 10.56 15.28 -11.22
CA GLU A 128 10.99 13.95 -11.65
C GLU A 128 12.47 13.72 -11.32
N CYS A 129 12.81 12.52 -10.89
CA CYS A 129 14.17 12.13 -10.56
C CYS A 129 14.46 10.67 -10.91
N GLN A 130 15.67 10.19 -10.61
CA GLN A 130 16.02 8.78 -10.70
C GLN A 130 15.99 8.13 -9.31
N PHE A 131 15.96 6.80 -9.27
CA PHE A 131 16.00 6.06 -8.00
C PHE A 131 17.25 6.41 -7.16
N VAL A 132 18.40 6.61 -7.82
CA VAL A 132 19.66 7.00 -7.15
C VAL A 132 19.59 8.37 -6.46
N ASP A 133 18.60 9.20 -6.82
CA ASP A 133 18.37 10.52 -6.22
C ASP A 133 17.54 10.47 -4.94
N LYS A 134 17.30 9.28 -4.36
CA LYS A 134 16.50 9.05 -3.16
C LYS A 134 15.07 9.63 -3.29
N PRO A 135 14.23 9.04 -4.15
CA PRO A 135 12.88 9.54 -4.39
C PRO A 135 12.01 9.47 -3.12
N MET A 136 11.03 10.35 -3.05
CA MET A 136 9.96 10.29 -2.04
C MET A 136 8.74 9.53 -2.55
N PHE A 137 8.53 9.50 -3.87
CA PHE A 137 7.40 8.82 -4.49
C PHE A 137 7.84 8.00 -5.70
N ILE A 138 7.33 6.79 -5.80
CA ILE A 138 7.44 5.96 -7.01
C ILE A 138 6.05 5.46 -7.36
N LYS A 139 5.59 5.71 -8.59
CA LYS A 139 4.25 5.33 -9.05
C LYS A 139 4.30 4.47 -10.31
N TRP A 140 3.53 3.39 -10.29
CA TRP A 140 3.13 2.64 -11.48
C TRP A 140 1.62 2.77 -11.68
N ASN A 141 1.19 3.14 -12.88
CA ASN A 141 -0.19 3.09 -13.33
C ASN A 141 -0.36 1.83 -14.18
N LYS A 142 -1.17 0.88 -13.71
CA LYS A 142 -1.61 -0.29 -14.46
C LYS A 142 -3.08 -0.10 -14.85
N LEU A 143 -3.54 -0.86 -15.83
CA LEU A 143 -4.85 -0.66 -16.48
C LEU A 143 -6.02 -0.55 -15.48
N ASP A 144 -5.93 -1.22 -14.34
CA ASP A 144 -6.95 -1.31 -13.31
C ASP A 144 -6.44 -0.94 -11.90
N LYS A 145 -5.16 -0.60 -11.75
CA LYS A 145 -4.51 -0.40 -10.45
C LYS A 145 -3.44 0.67 -10.47
N ASP A 146 -3.42 1.50 -9.44
CA ASP A 146 -2.33 2.41 -9.14
C ASP A 146 -1.49 1.84 -7.99
N ILE A 147 -0.20 1.61 -8.23
CA ILE A 147 0.76 1.15 -7.21
C ILE A 147 1.65 2.34 -6.85
N VAL A 148 1.62 2.76 -5.59
CA VAL A 148 2.34 3.93 -5.09
C VAL A 148 3.21 3.53 -3.91
N PHE A 149 4.50 3.84 -4.01
CA PHE A 149 5.43 3.80 -2.88
C PHE A 149 5.71 5.23 -2.42
N SER A 150 5.49 5.49 -1.13
CA SER A 150 5.86 6.71 -0.42
C SER A 150 7.02 6.38 0.52
N ILE A 151 8.18 7.01 0.29
CA ILE A 151 9.43 6.68 0.97
C ILE A 151 9.81 7.82 1.91
N PHE A 152 9.88 7.55 3.21
CA PHE A 152 10.24 8.54 4.22
C PHE A 152 11.66 8.25 4.71
N HIS A 153 12.65 8.77 3.98
CA HIS A 153 14.07 8.49 4.23
C HIS A 153 14.51 8.78 5.66
N ASP A 154 14.01 9.87 6.26
CA ASP A 154 14.38 10.27 7.62
C ASP A 154 13.78 9.36 8.71
N GLN A 155 12.68 8.68 8.39
CA GLN A 155 12.00 7.73 9.28
C GLN A 155 12.44 6.28 9.04
N GLY A 156 13.18 6.02 7.95
CA GLY A 156 13.67 4.69 7.61
C GLY A 156 12.58 3.70 7.19
N ASN A 157 11.41 4.19 6.78
CA ASN A 157 10.27 3.37 6.39
C ASN A 157 9.77 3.72 4.97
N THR A 158 9.03 2.78 4.41
CA THR A 158 8.35 2.92 3.13
C THR A 158 6.91 2.51 3.31
N HIS A 159 5.98 3.39 2.92
CA HIS A 159 4.57 3.05 2.80
C HIS A 159 4.26 2.65 1.36
N LEU A 160 3.51 1.57 1.18
CA LEU A 160 3.06 1.10 -0.12
C LEU A 160 1.55 1.02 -0.14
N THR A 161 0.95 1.55 -1.20
CA THR A 161 -0.49 1.54 -1.43
C THR A 161 -0.78 1.01 -2.83
N ILE A 162 -1.80 0.16 -2.96
CA ILE A 162 -2.38 -0.27 -4.22
C ILE A 162 -3.85 0.14 -4.22
N ASN A 163 -4.21 1.03 -5.13
CA ASN A 163 -5.57 1.54 -5.29
C ASN A 163 -6.20 1.01 -6.57
N SER A 164 -7.52 0.82 -6.57
CA SER A 164 -8.26 0.61 -7.81
C SER A 164 -8.26 1.91 -8.61
N SER A 165 -7.85 1.88 -9.88
CA SER A 165 -7.98 3.03 -10.75
C SER A 165 -9.47 3.29 -11.01
N GLU A 166 -9.94 4.52 -10.78
CA GLU A 166 -11.34 4.94 -11.02
C GLU A 166 -11.73 4.92 -12.50
#